data_AF-L7F6I0-F1
#
_entry.id   AF-L7F6I0-F1
#
_cell.length_a   1.000
_cell.length_b   1.000
_cell.length_c   1.000
_cell.angle_alpha   90.00
_cell.angle_beta   90.00
_cell.angle_gamma   90.00
#
_symmetry.space_group_name_H-M   'P 1'
#
loop_
_entity.id
_entity.type
_entity.pdbx_description
1 polymer ?
#
loop_
_entity_poly.entity_id
_entity_poly.type
_entity_poly.pdbx_seq_one_letter_code
_entity_poly.pdbx_strand_id
1 'polypeptide(L)'
;MPASVLIAVTLSVFLGFLVMFLRSGDSGNVEFPQVRWDINRGSGAYREMLDRLRMLADTEVNVVVTNNKETRSFADIVIGGGNHAPVVHAIVRLSDFSIVRFCSIGTPHNFVLNLASGIPSERDATDDNWFLGKRGYDALARVAKQSLTAVDLGESGLEESLRDLGILGTDRTAQARGMLRFIIAITEASRFRPIASHIANGMDNGSSVFVTAQQVGLMRD
;
A
#
# COMPACT_ATOMS: atom_id res chain seq x y z
N MET A 1 -4.81 41.38 -36.19
CA MET A 1 -5.22 40.25 -35.33
C MET A 1 -6.13 39.34 -36.16
N PRO A 2 -5.85 38.03 -36.20
CA PRO A 2 -6.60 37.12 -35.33
C PRO A 2 -5.67 36.20 -34.54
N ALA A 3 -5.84 36.19 -33.22
CA ALA A 3 -5.10 35.38 -32.24
C ALA A 3 -6.06 34.47 -31.47
N SER A 4 -7.00 33.84 -32.17
CA SER A 4 -8.18 33.25 -31.53
C SER A 4 -8.36 31.75 -31.79
N VAL A 5 -7.38 31.07 -32.39
CA VAL A 5 -7.50 29.63 -32.71
C VAL A 5 -6.54 28.76 -31.89
N LEU A 6 -5.59 29.34 -31.15
CA LEU A 6 -4.57 28.57 -30.43
C LEU A 6 -4.86 28.31 -28.94
N ILE A 7 -5.92 28.90 -28.37
CA ILE A 7 -6.23 28.80 -26.92
C ILE A 7 -7.22 27.66 -26.61
N ALA A 8 -7.97 27.18 -27.60
CA ALA A 8 -8.97 26.13 -27.38
C ALA A 8 -8.38 24.71 -27.24
N VAL A 9 -7.13 24.49 -27.68
CA VAL A 9 -6.52 23.15 -27.69
C VAL A 9 -5.67 22.88 -26.45
N THR A 10 -5.12 23.90 -25.80
CA THR A 10 -4.34 23.74 -24.55
C THR A 10 -5.21 23.59 -23.30
N LEU A 11 -6.48 24.04 -23.33
CA LEU A 11 -7.40 23.86 -22.20
C LEU A 11 -8.04 22.46 -22.15
N SER A 12 -8.02 21.72 -23.27
CA SER A 12 -8.65 20.40 -23.36
C SER A 12 -7.80 19.27 -22.75
N VAL A 13 -6.49 19.47 -22.63
CA VAL A 13 -5.59 18.48 -21.99
C VAL A 13 -5.62 18.60 -20.45
N PHE A 14 -5.83 19.80 -19.91
CA PHE A 14 -5.91 20.01 -18.46
C PHE A 14 -7.26 19.58 -17.86
N LEU A 15 -8.34 19.53 -18.64
CA LEU A 15 -9.64 19.04 -18.17
C LEU A 15 -9.71 17.50 -18.16
N GLY A 16 -8.83 16.81 -18.89
CA GLY A 16 -8.69 15.35 -18.84
C GLY A 16 -7.99 14.84 -17.57
N PHE A 17 -7.31 15.71 -16.83
CA PHE A 17 -6.66 15.37 -15.55
C PHE A 17 -7.51 15.73 -14.31
N LEU A 18 -8.66 16.41 -14.49
CA LEU A 18 -9.48 16.95 -13.39
C LEU A 18 -10.82 16.23 -13.20
N VAL A 19 -11.05 15.07 -13.81
CA VAL A 19 -12.29 14.29 -13.62
C VAL A 19 -11.99 12.79 -13.60
N MET A 20 -11.51 12.30 -12.46
CA MET A 20 -11.71 10.89 -12.06
C MET A 20 -12.07 10.77 -10.57
N PHE A 21 -12.73 11.80 -10.01
CA PHE A 21 -13.59 11.63 -8.84
C PHE A 21 -14.98 11.23 -9.31
N LEU A 22 -15.11 10.01 -9.84
CA LEU A 22 -16.44 9.42 -10.03
C LEU A 22 -16.96 9.00 -8.66
N ARG A 23 -17.66 9.95 -8.04
CA ARG A 23 -18.66 9.73 -6.99
C ARG A 23 -19.55 8.55 -7.38
N SER A 24 -19.43 7.45 -6.65
CA SER A 24 -20.41 6.36 -6.64
C SER A 24 -20.88 6.13 -5.21
N GLY A 25 -22.15 6.48 -4.97
CA GLY A 25 -23.05 5.76 -4.06
C GLY A 25 -22.76 5.75 -2.56
N ASP A 26 -23.39 6.69 -1.86
CA ASP A 26 -24.02 6.56 -0.53
C ASP A 26 -23.83 5.24 0.23
N SER A 27 -22.71 5.15 0.95
CA SER A 27 -22.53 4.45 2.22
C SER A 27 -21.32 5.15 2.82
N GLY A 28 -21.41 5.72 4.03
CA GLY A 28 -20.34 6.59 4.53
C GLY A 28 -19.09 5.80 4.96
N ASN A 29 -18.44 5.23 3.97
CA ASN A 29 -17.10 4.69 3.97
C ASN A 29 -16.14 5.86 3.86
N VAL A 30 -15.07 5.80 4.64
CA VAL A 30 -14.01 6.78 4.57
C VAL A 30 -13.20 6.53 3.31
N GLU A 31 -13.43 7.34 2.28
CA GLU A 31 -12.74 7.19 1.00
C GLU A 31 -11.35 7.85 1.07
N PHE A 32 -10.32 7.01 1.20
CA PHE A 32 -8.93 7.46 1.10
C PHE A 32 -8.52 7.56 -0.38
N PRO A 33 -7.58 8.46 -0.75
CA PRO A 33 -6.95 8.44 -2.07
C PRO A 33 -6.39 7.06 -2.40
N GLN A 34 -6.78 6.50 -3.55
CA GLN A 34 -6.37 5.15 -3.94
C GLN A 34 -5.14 5.13 -4.84
N VAL A 35 -4.23 4.19 -4.56
CA VAL A 35 -3.12 3.80 -5.43
C VAL A 35 -3.27 2.32 -5.76
N ARG A 36 -3.23 1.96 -7.04
CA ARG A 36 -3.35 0.55 -7.45
C ARG A 36 -1.98 -0.03 -7.73
N TRP A 37 -1.77 -1.26 -7.29
CA TRP A 37 -0.59 -2.04 -7.62
C TRP A 37 -0.98 -3.47 -7.96
N ASP A 38 -0.66 -3.87 -9.18
CA ASP A 38 -0.76 -5.25 -9.64
C ASP A 38 0.66 -5.83 -9.66
N ILE A 39 0.90 -6.82 -8.80
CA ILE A 39 2.21 -7.45 -8.60
C ILE A 39 2.74 -8.05 -9.92
N ASN A 40 1.86 -8.61 -10.75
CA ASN A 40 2.24 -9.30 -11.99
C ASN A 40 2.49 -8.35 -13.17
N ARG A 41 2.26 -7.04 -12.99
CA ARG A 41 2.63 -6.02 -13.99
C ARG A 41 4.10 -5.58 -13.88
N GLY A 42 4.88 -6.23 -13.03
CA GLY A 42 6.33 -6.10 -12.94
C GLY A 42 6.82 -4.79 -12.33
N SER A 43 8.11 -4.51 -12.50
CA SER A 43 8.80 -3.40 -11.83
C SER A 43 8.24 -2.01 -12.16
N GLY A 44 7.71 -1.83 -13.37
CA GLY A 44 7.12 -0.57 -13.82
C GLY A 44 5.91 -0.19 -12.97
N ALA A 45 4.97 -1.12 -12.79
CA ALA A 45 3.79 -0.90 -11.95
C ALA A 45 4.15 -0.69 -10.49
N TYR A 46 5.17 -1.41 -9.99
CA TYR A 46 5.66 -1.24 -8.63
C TYR A 46 6.26 0.16 -8.39
N ARG A 47 7.12 0.64 -9.29
CA ARG A 47 7.69 2.00 -9.21
C ARG A 47 6.61 3.07 -9.34
N GLU A 48 5.65 2.89 -10.25
CA GLU A 48 4.51 3.80 -10.39
C GLU A 48 3.71 3.92 -9.09
N MET A 49 3.46 2.81 -8.40
CA MET A 49 2.79 2.82 -7.09
C MET A 49 3.58 3.66 -6.07
N LEU A 50 4.90 3.42 -5.94
CA LEU A 50 5.72 4.16 -4.99
C LEU A 50 5.77 5.66 -5.30
N ASP A 51 5.85 6.03 -6.58
CA ASP A 51 5.89 7.43 -7.01
C ASP A 51 4.56 8.15 -6.77
N ARG A 52 3.43 7.48 -7.03
CA ARG A 52 2.09 8.00 -6.69
C ARG A 52 1.94 8.20 -5.18
N LEU A 53 2.42 7.26 -4.37
CA LEU A 53 2.35 7.38 -2.92
C LEU A 53 3.17 8.57 -2.39
N ARG A 54 4.38 8.80 -2.92
CA ARG A 54 5.21 9.97 -2.59
C ARG A 54 4.55 11.28 -3.00
N MET A 55 3.97 11.34 -4.20
CA MET A 55 3.24 12.51 -4.69
C MET A 55 2.05 12.87 -3.78
N LEU A 56 1.33 11.86 -3.26
CA LEU A 56 0.25 12.07 -2.30
C LEU A 56 0.78 12.66 -0.98
N ALA A 57 1.89 12.14 -0.46
CA ALA A 57 2.52 12.68 0.75
C ALA A 57 3.00 14.14 0.56
N ASP A 58 3.61 14.46 -0.58
CA ASP A 58 4.04 15.84 -0.89
C ASP A 58 2.86 16.80 -1.01
N THR A 59 1.72 16.32 -1.51
CA THR A 59 0.49 17.13 -1.59
C THR A 59 -0.10 17.40 -0.21
N GLU A 60 -0.03 16.44 0.72
CA GLU A 60 -0.47 16.62 2.11
C GLU A 60 0.30 17.77 2.80
N VAL A 61 1.63 17.78 2.64
CA VAL A 61 2.50 18.81 3.23
C VAL A 61 2.16 20.21 2.71
N ASN A 62 1.72 20.31 1.45
CA ASN A 62 1.42 21.60 0.80
C ASN A 62 0.00 22.11 1.03
N VAL A 63 -0.95 21.27 1.48
CA VAL A 63 -2.36 21.68 1.69
C VAL A 63 -2.63 21.94 3.16
N VAL A 64 -2.16 23.10 3.64
CA VAL A 64 -2.69 23.71 4.87
C VAL A 64 -3.94 24.51 4.48
N VAL A 65 -5.14 23.94 4.69
CA VAL A 65 -6.45 24.59 5.03
C VAL A 65 -7.64 23.67 4.65
N THR A 66 -8.65 23.72 5.55
CA THR A 66 -10.04 23.20 5.55
C THR A 66 -10.36 21.69 5.76
N ASN A 67 -10.79 21.40 6.98
CA ASN A 67 -11.84 20.48 7.47
C ASN A 67 -11.93 18.99 7.09
N ASN A 68 -11.00 18.42 6.33
CA ASN A 68 -10.93 16.94 6.16
C ASN A 68 -9.53 16.38 6.41
N LYS A 69 -8.89 16.83 7.50
CA LYS A 69 -7.49 16.49 7.81
C LYS A 69 -7.25 14.99 8.01
N GLU A 70 -8.20 14.28 8.61
CA GLU A 70 -8.02 12.86 8.95
C GLU A 70 -7.96 11.96 7.72
N THR A 71 -8.75 12.21 6.67
CA THR A 71 -8.74 11.39 5.45
C THR A 71 -7.55 11.70 4.54
N ARG A 72 -7.04 12.93 4.56
CA ARG A 72 -5.83 13.33 3.83
C ARG A 72 -4.53 12.80 4.45
N SER A 73 -4.58 12.30 5.68
CA SER A 73 -3.40 11.72 6.36
C SER A 73 -3.10 10.29 5.91
N PHE A 74 -3.98 9.68 5.11
CA PHE A 74 -3.87 8.29 4.68
C PHE A 74 -4.10 8.12 3.18
N ALA A 75 -3.58 7.03 2.63
CA ALA A 75 -3.87 6.51 1.30
C ALA A 75 -4.24 5.03 1.39
N ASP A 76 -5.08 4.57 0.47
CA ASP A 76 -5.44 3.16 0.29
C ASP A 76 -4.68 2.58 -0.89
N ILE A 77 -3.78 1.62 -0.63
CA ILE A 77 -3.12 0.88 -1.69
C ILE A 77 -3.93 -0.38 -1.98
N VAL A 78 -4.53 -0.45 -3.14
CA VAL A 78 -5.26 -1.63 -3.64
C VAL A 78 -4.26 -2.55 -4.33
N ILE A 79 -3.90 -3.65 -3.66
CA ILE A 79 -2.88 -4.60 -4.09
C ILE A 79 -3.58 -5.83 -4.69
N GLY A 80 -3.29 -6.10 -5.95
CA GLY A 80 -3.73 -7.29 -6.67
C GLY A 80 -2.55 -8.12 -7.16
N GLY A 81 -2.87 -9.33 -7.62
CA GLY A 81 -1.93 -10.21 -8.30
C GLY A 81 -2.65 -11.05 -9.35
N GLY A 82 -2.11 -12.22 -9.67
CA GLY A 82 -2.65 -13.10 -10.71
C GLY A 82 -4.12 -13.45 -10.48
N ASN A 83 -4.77 -13.98 -11.52
CA ASN A 83 -6.24 -14.12 -11.65
C ASN A 83 -7.02 -14.76 -10.47
N HIS A 84 -6.36 -15.36 -9.47
CA HIS A 84 -7.00 -16.07 -8.35
C HIS A 84 -6.47 -15.59 -6.98
N ALA A 85 -5.60 -14.58 -6.94
CA ALA A 85 -5.14 -13.99 -5.69
C ALA A 85 -6.22 -13.04 -5.13
N PRO A 86 -6.46 -13.04 -3.80
CA PRO A 86 -7.29 -12.03 -3.18
C PRO A 86 -6.75 -10.62 -3.44
N VAL A 87 -7.64 -9.63 -3.54
CA VAL A 87 -7.25 -8.22 -3.49
C VAL A 87 -7.11 -7.81 -2.03
N VAL A 88 -5.98 -7.21 -1.70
CA VAL A 88 -5.69 -6.70 -0.36
C VAL A 88 -5.53 -5.19 -0.40
N HIS A 89 -6.22 -4.51 0.51
CA HIS A 89 -6.07 -3.08 0.72
C HIS A 89 -5.05 -2.85 1.84
N ALA A 90 -4.09 -1.96 1.61
CA ALA A 90 -3.14 -1.52 2.65
C ALA A 90 -3.33 -0.02 2.89
N ILE A 91 -3.82 0.33 4.07
CA ILE A 91 -3.98 1.73 4.47
C ILE A 91 -2.64 2.24 4.97
N VAL A 92 -2.12 3.25 4.29
CA VAL A 92 -0.81 3.85 4.54
C VAL A 92 -0.99 5.24 5.10
N ARG A 93 -0.27 5.56 6.18
CA ARG A 93 -0.16 6.93 6.67
C ARG A 93 0.84 7.70 5.82
N LEU A 94 0.43 8.83 5.26
CA LEU A 94 1.26 9.58 4.31
C LEU A 94 2.43 10.31 4.96
N SER A 95 2.32 10.69 6.24
CA SER A 95 3.38 11.41 6.96
C SER A 95 4.67 10.61 7.17
N ASP A 96 4.60 9.28 7.16
CA ASP A 96 5.75 8.40 7.36
C ASP A 96 5.74 7.15 6.45
N PHE A 97 4.77 7.00 5.55
CA PHE A 97 4.55 5.81 4.73
C PHE A 97 4.26 4.51 5.51
N SER A 98 3.99 4.60 6.82
CA SER A 98 3.72 3.41 7.63
C SER A 98 2.38 2.79 7.24
N ILE A 99 2.36 1.49 6.94
CA ILE A 99 1.11 0.74 6.84
C ILE A 99 0.50 0.65 8.25
N VAL A 100 -0.75 1.08 8.37
CA VAL A 100 -1.48 1.12 9.65
C VAL A 100 -2.59 0.07 9.73
N ARG A 101 -3.03 -0.45 8.58
CA ARG A 101 -4.10 -1.45 8.48
C ARG A 101 -4.00 -2.21 7.17
N PHE A 102 -4.33 -3.49 7.20
CA PHE A 102 -4.69 -4.25 6.01
C PHE A 102 -6.19 -4.59 6.02
N CYS A 103 -6.84 -4.55 4.86
CA CYS A 103 -8.22 -4.99 4.70
C CYS A 103 -8.30 -6.00 3.56
N SER A 104 -9.12 -7.03 3.72
CA SER A 104 -9.59 -7.84 2.60
C SER A 104 -11.06 -7.52 2.39
N ILE A 105 -11.39 -7.03 1.21
CA ILE A 105 -12.75 -6.65 0.83
C ILE A 105 -13.27 -7.75 -0.10
N GLY A 106 -14.20 -8.56 0.40
CA GLY A 106 -14.66 -9.74 -0.32
C GLY A 106 -15.83 -10.45 0.35
N THR A 107 -16.65 -11.13 -0.46
CA THR A 107 -17.80 -11.91 0.01
C THR A 107 -17.34 -13.22 0.68
N PRO A 108 -17.89 -13.64 1.84
CA PRO A 108 -19.07 -13.07 2.49
C PRO A 108 -18.80 -11.96 3.51
N HIS A 109 -17.55 -11.73 3.95
CA HIS A 109 -17.25 -10.74 5.00
C HIS A 109 -15.95 -10.00 4.75
N ASN A 110 -16.01 -8.67 4.86
CA ASN A 110 -14.83 -7.82 4.97
C ASN A 110 -14.17 -8.08 6.33
N PHE A 111 -12.85 -8.21 6.33
CA PHE A 111 -12.09 -8.27 7.59
C PHE A 111 -10.87 -7.38 7.53
N VAL A 112 -10.51 -6.87 8.70
CA VAL A 112 -9.54 -5.82 8.87
C VAL A 112 -8.50 -6.26 9.89
N LEU A 113 -7.22 -6.12 9.55
CA LEU A 113 -6.08 -6.38 10.42
C LEU A 113 -5.46 -5.04 10.82
N ASN A 114 -5.71 -4.59 12.05
CA ASN A 114 -5.22 -3.30 12.53
C ASN A 114 -3.79 -3.42 13.10
N LEU A 115 -2.90 -2.53 12.63
CA LEU A 115 -1.53 -2.38 13.16
C LEU A 115 -1.39 -1.16 14.07
N ALA A 116 -2.24 -0.15 13.89
CA ALA A 116 -2.32 1.06 14.70
C ALA A 116 -3.75 1.42 15.09
N SER A 117 -3.90 2.22 16.14
CA SER A 117 -5.18 2.79 16.56
C SER A 117 -5.46 4.12 15.86
N GLY A 118 -6.70 4.63 15.98
CA GLY A 118 -7.10 5.95 15.48
C GLY A 118 -7.24 6.02 13.96
N ILE A 119 -7.40 4.87 13.30
CA ILE A 119 -7.66 4.81 11.86
C ILE A 119 -9.17 4.82 11.68
N PRO A 120 -9.73 5.72 10.86
CA PRO A 120 -11.17 5.79 10.64
C PRO A 120 -11.76 4.40 10.27
N SER A 121 -12.79 3.96 10.98
CA SER A 121 -13.34 2.60 10.82
C SER A 121 -14.15 2.45 9.53
N GLU A 122 -14.04 1.28 8.91
CA GLU A 122 -14.94 0.84 7.85
C GLU A 122 -16.13 0.14 8.49
N ARG A 123 -17.36 0.65 8.30
CA ARG A 123 -18.52 0.27 9.12
C ARG A 123 -18.96 -1.17 8.98
N ASP A 124 -18.60 -1.82 7.88
CA ASP A 124 -19.05 -3.18 7.54
C ASP A 124 -17.95 -4.24 7.69
N ALA A 125 -16.81 -3.89 8.30
CA ALA A 125 -15.69 -4.81 8.48
C ALA A 125 -15.59 -5.34 9.93
N THR A 126 -15.26 -6.62 10.06
CA THR A 126 -14.88 -7.17 11.37
C THR A 126 -13.44 -6.80 11.68
N ASP A 127 -13.26 -5.92 12.67
CA ASP A 127 -11.95 -5.46 13.13
C ASP A 127 -11.23 -6.54 13.94
N ASP A 128 -10.00 -6.85 13.52
CA ASP A 128 -9.07 -7.69 14.24
C ASP A 128 -7.88 -6.88 14.74
N ASN A 129 -7.80 -6.82 16.07
CA ASN A 129 -6.84 -6.02 16.80
C ASN A 129 -5.66 -6.82 17.35
N TRP A 130 -5.50 -8.09 16.96
CA TRP A 130 -4.41 -8.94 17.47
C TRP A 130 -3.02 -8.34 17.19
N PHE A 131 -2.87 -7.70 16.03
CA PHE A 131 -1.63 -7.06 15.58
C PHE A 131 -1.47 -5.61 16.07
N LEU A 132 -2.42 -5.03 16.81
CA LEU A 132 -2.28 -3.69 17.34
C LEU A 132 -1.01 -3.56 18.18
N GLY A 133 -0.24 -2.50 17.90
CA GLY A 133 1.02 -2.22 18.57
C GLY A 133 2.18 -3.15 18.16
N LYS A 134 1.96 -4.12 17.28
CA LYS A 134 2.99 -5.06 16.79
C LYS A 134 3.52 -4.70 15.40
N ARG A 135 3.39 -3.45 14.97
CA ARG A 135 3.89 -2.98 13.66
C ARG A 135 5.41 -3.05 13.49
N GLY A 136 6.15 -3.15 14.59
CA GLY A 136 7.61 -3.19 14.55
C GLY A 136 8.15 -4.46 13.91
N TYR A 137 9.21 -4.33 13.10
CA TYR A 137 9.83 -5.42 12.36
C TYR A 137 10.15 -6.64 13.22
N ASP A 138 10.75 -6.43 14.39
CA ASP A 138 11.15 -7.52 15.27
C ASP A 138 9.96 -8.25 15.92
N ALA A 139 8.86 -7.52 16.16
CA ALA A 139 7.64 -8.12 16.69
C ALA A 139 6.98 -9.01 15.63
N LEU A 140 6.82 -8.51 14.40
CA LEU A 140 6.27 -9.31 13.31
C LEU A 140 7.20 -10.47 12.94
N ALA A 141 8.51 -10.26 12.86
CA ALA A 141 9.50 -11.31 12.57
C ALA A 141 9.42 -12.46 13.59
N ARG A 142 9.24 -12.12 14.87
CA ARG A 142 9.04 -13.12 15.94
C ARG A 142 7.75 -13.91 15.76
N VAL A 143 6.64 -13.24 15.44
CA VAL A 143 5.35 -13.93 15.18
C VAL A 143 5.44 -14.80 13.94
N ALA A 144 6.05 -14.29 12.88
CA ALA A 144 6.30 -14.96 11.61
C ALA A 144 7.28 -16.15 11.74
N LYS A 145 8.01 -16.23 12.85
CA LYS A 145 9.12 -17.19 13.06
C LYS A 145 10.14 -17.15 11.91
N GLN A 146 10.39 -15.95 11.39
CA GLN A 146 11.24 -15.72 10.23
C GLN A 146 12.09 -14.48 10.45
N SER A 147 13.39 -14.57 10.16
CA SER A 147 14.27 -13.40 10.20
C SER A 147 13.99 -12.47 9.02
N LEU A 148 14.23 -11.16 9.20
CA LEU A 148 14.01 -10.17 8.14
C LEU A 148 14.80 -10.49 6.86
N THR A 149 16.03 -10.99 6.99
CA THR A 149 16.87 -11.37 5.85
C THR A 149 16.42 -12.64 5.14
N ALA A 150 15.48 -13.40 5.72
CA ALA A 150 14.90 -14.58 5.11
C ALA A 150 13.53 -14.29 4.47
N VAL A 151 13.03 -13.06 4.56
CA VAL A 151 11.75 -12.66 3.96
C VAL A 151 11.94 -12.51 2.46
N ASP A 152 11.26 -13.38 1.69
CA ASP A 152 11.23 -13.27 0.22
C ASP A 152 10.24 -12.18 -0.21
N LEU A 153 10.77 -11.19 -0.93
CA LEU A 153 10.11 -10.01 -1.50
C LEU A 153 9.98 -10.11 -3.03
N GLY A 154 10.33 -11.26 -3.62
CA GLY A 154 10.06 -11.56 -5.01
C GLY A 154 8.57 -11.69 -5.29
N GLU A 155 8.21 -11.73 -6.58
CA GLU A 155 6.80 -11.78 -7.05
C GLU A 155 5.99 -12.86 -6.33
N SER A 156 6.49 -14.10 -6.29
CA SER A 156 5.79 -15.22 -5.65
C SER A 156 5.59 -15.03 -4.14
N GLY A 157 6.55 -14.42 -3.44
CA GLY A 157 6.41 -14.12 -2.01
C GLY A 157 5.37 -13.03 -1.73
N LEU A 158 5.30 -12.03 -2.60
CA LEU A 158 4.28 -10.98 -2.54
C LEU A 158 2.89 -11.52 -2.88
N GLU A 159 2.77 -12.41 -3.88
CA GLU A 159 1.51 -13.09 -4.18
C GLU A 159 1.04 -14.02 -3.06
N GLU A 160 1.95 -14.76 -2.42
CA GLU A 160 1.64 -15.56 -1.22
C GLU A 160 1.06 -14.66 -0.12
N SER A 161 1.60 -13.46 0.04
CA SER A 161 1.14 -12.48 1.03
C SER A 161 -0.30 -12.01 0.78
N LEU A 162 -0.74 -11.94 -0.48
CA LEU A 162 -2.15 -11.65 -0.78
C LEU A 162 -3.08 -12.74 -0.25
N ARG A 163 -2.66 -14.00 -0.29
CA ARG A 163 -3.43 -15.12 0.29
C ARG A 163 -3.38 -15.08 1.81
N ASP A 164 -2.19 -14.83 2.36
CA ASP A 164 -1.96 -14.79 3.80
C ASP A 164 -2.81 -13.71 4.48
N LEU A 165 -2.99 -12.57 3.82
CA LEU A 165 -3.74 -11.42 4.33
C LEU A 165 -5.17 -11.33 3.81
N GLY A 166 -5.48 -11.97 2.68
CA GLY A 166 -6.76 -11.85 2.00
C GLY A 166 -7.81 -12.88 2.41
N ILE A 167 -7.39 -13.95 3.10
CA ILE A 167 -8.27 -15.06 3.49
C ILE A 167 -8.58 -15.00 4.99
N LEU A 168 -9.87 -15.00 5.33
CA LEU A 168 -10.32 -15.05 6.71
C LEU A 168 -9.93 -16.38 7.36
N GLY A 169 -9.41 -16.31 8.59
CA GLY A 169 -9.02 -17.51 9.35
C GLY A 169 -7.60 -18.02 9.05
N THR A 170 -6.84 -17.36 8.18
CA THR A 170 -5.42 -17.62 8.01
C THR A 170 -4.68 -17.50 9.35
N ASP A 171 -3.69 -18.37 9.56
CA ASP A 171 -2.93 -18.39 10.80
C ASP A 171 -2.09 -17.11 11.00
N ARG A 172 -1.86 -16.75 12.28
CA ARG A 172 -1.14 -15.52 12.63
C ARG A 172 0.31 -15.49 12.16
N THR A 173 0.93 -16.65 11.98
CA THR A 173 2.32 -16.75 11.50
C THR A 173 2.38 -16.38 10.04
N ALA A 174 1.47 -16.90 9.21
CA ALA A 174 1.31 -16.54 7.81
C ALA A 174 0.92 -15.05 7.64
N GLN A 175 -0.08 -14.58 8.39
CA GLN A 175 -0.44 -13.14 8.37
C GLN A 175 0.75 -12.24 8.72
N ALA A 176 1.54 -12.57 9.75
CA ALA A 176 2.73 -11.80 10.08
C ALA A 176 3.78 -11.79 8.96
N ARG A 177 3.96 -12.91 8.25
CA ARG A 177 4.85 -13.01 7.07
C ARG A 177 4.36 -12.12 5.93
N GLY A 178 3.07 -12.16 5.62
CA GLY A 178 2.46 -11.29 4.62
C GLY A 178 2.59 -9.80 4.97
N MET A 179 2.34 -9.43 6.23
CA MET A 179 2.52 -8.06 6.71
C MET A 179 3.97 -7.60 6.56
N LEU A 180 4.95 -8.41 6.96
CA LEU A 180 6.38 -8.07 6.83
C LEU A 180 6.75 -7.75 5.39
N ARG A 181 6.35 -8.61 4.45
CA ARG A 181 6.66 -8.43 3.03
C ARG A 181 6.12 -7.11 2.50
N PHE A 182 4.85 -6.80 2.77
CA PHE A 182 4.27 -5.55 2.29
C PHE A 182 4.77 -4.31 3.03
N ILE A 183 5.04 -4.38 4.33
CA ILE A 183 5.66 -3.25 5.04
C ILE A 183 7.04 -2.95 4.43
N ILE A 184 7.86 -3.97 4.16
CA ILE A 184 9.16 -3.73 3.51
C ILE A 184 8.97 -3.21 2.08
N ALA A 185 8.10 -3.85 1.29
CA ALA A 185 7.89 -3.50 -0.11
C ALA A 185 7.22 -2.14 -0.33
N ILE A 186 6.51 -1.60 0.66
CA ILE A 186 5.79 -0.32 0.55
C ILE A 186 6.44 0.72 1.46
N THR A 187 6.42 0.52 2.78
CA THR A 187 6.92 1.51 3.75
C THR A 187 8.41 1.76 3.57
N GLU A 188 9.22 0.71 3.57
CA GLU A 188 10.67 0.86 3.49
C GLU A 188 11.14 1.24 2.09
N ALA A 189 10.54 0.67 1.05
CA ALA A 189 10.84 1.07 -0.32
C ALA A 189 10.43 2.51 -0.64
N SER A 190 9.39 3.04 0.01
CA SER A 190 9.00 4.46 -0.14
C SER A 190 10.06 5.39 0.42
N ARG A 191 10.64 5.04 1.58
CA ARG A 191 11.68 5.80 2.29
C ARG A 191 13.07 5.63 1.66
N PHE A 192 13.41 4.42 1.24
CA PHE A 192 14.76 4.05 0.82
C PHE A 192 14.77 3.54 -0.63
N ARG A 193 15.21 4.42 -1.55
CA ARG A 193 15.38 4.07 -2.98
C ARG A 193 16.17 2.77 -3.22
N PRO A 194 17.27 2.46 -2.49
CA PRO A 194 18.00 1.21 -2.71
C PRO A 194 17.14 -0.05 -2.48
N ILE A 195 16.21 -0.03 -1.52
CA ILE A 195 15.30 -1.15 -1.26
C ILE A 195 14.30 -1.27 -2.43
N ALA A 196 13.71 -0.15 -2.85
CA ALA A 196 12.80 -0.12 -4.00
C ALA A 196 13.47 -0.64 -5.28
N SER A 197 14.70 -0.20 -5.57
CA SER A 197 15.46 -0.67 -6.74
C SER A 197 15.76 -2.16 -6.67
N HIS A 198 16.11 -2.68 -5.49
CA HIS A 198 16.39 -4.10 -5.30
C HIS A 198 15.16 -4.97 -5.57
N ILE A 199 13.99 -4.60 -5.04
CA ILE A 199 12.72 -5.30 -5.27
C ILE A 199 12.30 -5.21 -6.74
N ALA A 200 12.36 -4.02 -7.32
CA ALA A 200 12.04 -3.79 -8.73
C ALA A 200 12.89 -4.68 -9.67
N ASN A 201 14.20 -4.78 -9.42
CA ASN A 201 15.09 -5.63 -10.21
C ASN A 201 14.73 -7.12 -10.07
N GLY A 202 14.27 -7.56 -8.89
CA GLY A 202 13.80 -8.93 -8.70
C GLY A 202 12.55 -9.24 -9.50
N MET A 203 11.60 -8.30 -9.57
CA MET A 203 10.39 -8.42 -10.39
C MET A 203 10.72 -8.53 -11.88
N ASP A 204 11.66 -7.73 -12.40
CA ASP A 204 12.08 -7.82 -13.81
C ASP A 204 12.71 -9.16 -14.17
N ASN A 205 13.37 -9.81 -13.20
CA ASN A 205 14.11 -11.05 -13.40
C ASN A 205 13.36 -12.31 -12.92
N GLY A 206 12.13 -12.17 -12.42
CA GLY A 206 11.37 -13.29 -11.82
C GLY A 206 12.12 -14.01 -10.69
N SER A 207 12.98 -13.29 -9.96
CA SER A 207 13.89 -13.86 -8.97
C SER A 207 13.38 -13.61 -7.54
N SER A 208 13.69 -14.53 -6.62
CA SER A 208 13.51 -14.26 -5.19
C SER A 208 14.36 -13.07 -4.75
N VAL A 209 13.82 -12.27 -3.84
CA VAL A 209 14.46 -11.04 -3.36
C VAL A 209 14.51 -11.07 -1.85
N PHE A 210 15.70 -10.88 -1.29
CA PHE A 210 15.89 -10.82 0.15
C PHE A 210 16.57 -9.51 0.52
N VAL A 211 16.17 -8.90 1.64
CA VAL A 211 16.90 -7.77 2.21
C VAL A 211 18.23 -8.23 2.79
N THR A 212 19.28 -7.45 2.57
CA THR A 212 20.60 -7.69 3.14
C THR A 212 20.63 -7.28 4.62
N ALA A 213 21.62 -7.78 5.38
CA ALA A 213 21.84 -7.34 6.76
C ALA A 213 22.05 -5.81 6.85
N GLN A 214 22.69 -5.21 5.85
CA GLN A 214 22.85 -3.76 5.76
C GLN A 214 21.51 -3.03 5.58
N GLN A 215 20.65 -3.53 4.69
CA GLN A 215 19.30 -2.97 4.51
C GLN A 215 18.45 -3.14 5.78
N VAL A 216 18.58 -4.26 6.50
CA VAL A 216 17.94 -4.45 7.80
C VAL A 216 18.43 -3.44 8.85
N GLY A 217 19.71 -3.06 8.81
CA GLY A 217 20.24 -1.96 9.63
C GLY A 217 19.53 -0.65 9.33
N LEU A 218 19.46 -0.26 8.04
CA LEU A 218 18.78 0.96 7.59
C LEU A 218 17.29 1.00 7.96
N MET A 219 16.61 -0.14 7.96
CA MET A 219 15.19 -0.22 8.33
C MET A 219 14.94 -0.01 9.83
N ARG A 220 15.96 -0.20 10.68
CA ARG A 220 15.86 -0.11 12.14
C ARG A 220 16.27 1.26 12.68
N ASP A 221 17.02 2.02 11.89
CA ASP A 221 17.51 3.37 12.20
C ASP A 221 16.47 4.44 11.84
#